data_AF-B2IJQ8-F1
#
_entry.id   AF-B2IJQ8-F1
#
_cell.length_a   1.000
_cell.length_b   1.000
_cell.length_c   1.000
_cell.angle_alpha   90.00
_cell.angle_beta   90.00
_cell.angle_gamma   90.00
#
_symmetry.space_group_name_H-M   'P 1'
#
loop_
_entity.id
_entity.type
_entity.pdbx_description
1 polymer ?
#
loop_
_entity_poly.entity_id
_entity_poly.type
_entity_poly.pdbx_seq_one_letter_code
_entity_poly.pdbx_strand_id
1 'polypeptide(L)'
;MSLIPFDTLKLARDLRDRAHFSPEQAEGAAAALADAFQDLDAKKSAIDRIDAKIEALEQRLTIKIGSMLAVAVGVSIALAKLVH
;
A
#
# COMPACT_ATOMS: atom_id res chain seq x y z
N MET A 1 -3.18 -8.12 -6.44
CA MET A 1 -2.35 -9.31 -6.14
C MET A 1 -3.15 -10.22 -5.24
N SER A 2 -3.21 -11.52 -5.54
CA SER A 2 -3.86 -12.51 -4.67
C SER A 2 -2.98 -12.72 -3.44
N LEU A 3 -3.50 -12.36 -2.27
CA LEU A 3 -2.89 -12.71 -0.98
C LEU A 3 -3.11 -14.21 -0.78
N ILE A 4 -2.01 -14.97 -0.73
CA ILE A 4 -2.06 -16.38 -0.37
C ILE A 4 -2.28 -16.42 1.15
N PRO A 5 -3.42 -16.92 1.65
CA PRO A 5 -3.68 -16.96 3.09
C PRO A 5 -2.68 -17.89 3.79
N PHE A 6 -2.26 -17.48 4.98
CA PHE A 6 -1.36 -18.27 5.82
C PHE A 6 -2.08 -19.51 6.36
N ASP A 7 -1.69 -20.70 5.91
CA ASP A 7 -2.29 -21.98 6.34
C ASP A 7 -1.58 -22.51 7.60
N THR A 8 -2.07 -22.06 8.76
CA THR A 8 -1.56 -22.45 10.07
C THR A 8 -1.57 -23.96 10.30
N LEU A 9 -2.57 -24.69 9.76
CA LEU A 9 -2.69 -26.14 9.93
C LEU A 9 -1.67 -26.90 9.09
N LYS A 10 -1.40 -26.43 7.87
CA LYS A 10 -0.32 -26.98 7.05
C LYS A 10 1.04 -26.71 7.70
N LEU A 11 1.27 -25.52 8.24
CA LEU A 11 2.53 -25.21 8.92
C LEU A 11 2.74 -26.05 10.18
N ALA A 12 1.73 -26.19 11.03
CA ALA A 12 1.82 -27.04 12.23
C ALA A 12 2.11 -28.51 11.85
N ARG A 13 1.46 -29.02 10.80
CA ARG A 13 1.75 -30.36 10.28
C ARG A 13 3.18 -30.48 9.78
N ASP A 14 3.65 -29.52 9.00
CA ASP A 14 5.03 -29.54 8.49
C ASP A 14 6.07 -29.43 9.62
N LEU A 15 5.81 -28.62 10.66
CA LEU A 15 6.69 -28.51 11.83
C LEU A 15 6.76 -29.82 12.62
N ARG A 16 5.63 -30.50 12.80
CA ARG A 16 5.58 -31.80 13.47
C ARG A 16 6.24 -32.89 12.63
N ASP A 17 5.83 -33.00 11.36
CA ASP A 17 6.14 -34.16 10.53
C ASP A 17 7.54 -34.05 9.89
N ARG A 18 8.00 -32.84 9.57
CA ARG A 18 9.31 -32.59 8.92
C ARG A 18 10.36 -31.99 9.84
N ALA A 19 9.96 -31.15 10.78
CA ALA A 19 10.89 -30.53 11.74
C ALA A 19 10.91 -31.26 13.10
N HIS A 20 10.09 -32.30 13.27
CA HIS A 20 10.03 -33.14 14.47
C HIS A 20 9.71 -32.39 15.76
N PHE A 21 8.95 -31.30 15.66
CA PHE A 21 8.45 -30.57 16.83
C PHE A 21 7.39 -31.41 17.55
N SER A 22 7.27 -31.24 18.87
CA SER A 22 6.11 -31.80 19.58
C SER A 22 4.81 -31.17 19.03
N PRO A 23 3.66 -31.84 19.17
CA PRO A 23 2.38 -31.26 18.78
C PRO A 23 2.13 -29.87 19.37
N GLU A 24 2.42 -29.67 20.67
CA GLU A 24 2.24 -28.36 21.31
C GLU A 24 3.18 -27.30 20.75
N GLN A 25 4.44 -27.66 20.46
CA GLN A 25 5.43 -26.75 19.88
C GLN A 25 5.05 -26.35 18.44
N ALA A 26 4.60 -27.31 17.65
CA ALA A 26 4.22 -27.08 16.26
C ALA A 26 2.98 -26.18 16.16
N GLU A 27 1.96 -26.43 16.98
CA GLU A 27 0.75 -25.61 17.05
C GLU A 27 1.05 -24.21 17.58
N GLY A 28 1.82 -24.10 18.68
CA GLY A 28 2.20 -22.82 19.26
C GLY A 28 3.04 -21.95 18.31
N ALA A 29 4.01 -22.55 17.61
CA ALA A 29 4.83 -21.84 16.64
C ALA A 29 4.02 -21.40 15.41
N ALA A 30 3.13 -22.26 14.92
CA ALA A 30 2.28 -21.92 13.79
C ALA A 30 1.31 -20.77 14.15
N ALA A 31 0.72 -20.79 15.34
CA ALA A 31 -0.16 -19.73 15.83
C ALA A 31 0.59 -18.39 15.98
N ALA A 32 1.76 -18.39 16.63
CA ALA A 32 2.56 -17.18 16.80
C ALA A 32 3.00 -16.56 15.46
N LEU A 33 3.34 -17.40 14.47
CA LEU A 33 3.63 -16.93 13.13
C LEU A 33 2.39 -16.39 12.43
N ALA A 34 1.24 -17.06 12.53
CA ALA A 34 -0.01 -16.58 11.94
C ALA A 34 -0.38 -15.17 12.44
N ASP A 35 -0.27 -14.93 13.75
CA ASP A 35 -0.52 -13.62 14.35
C ASP A 35 0.45 -12.56 13.83
N ALA A 36 1.75 -12.89 13.71
CA ALA A 36 2.74 -11.97 13.14
C ALA A 36 2.46 -11.64 11.66
N PHE A 37 1.99 -12.62 10.88
CA PHE A 37 1.62 -12.41 9.47
C PHE A 37 0.37 -11.53 9.31
N GLN A 38 -0.61 -11.62 10.22
CA GLN A 38 -1.78 -10.74 10.19
C GLN A 38 -1.39 -9.26 10.40
N ASP A 39 -0.44 -8.99 11.30
CA ASP A 39 0.07 -7.62 11.51
C ASP A 39 0.84 -7.08 10.28
N LEU A 40 1.56 -7.95 9.57
CA LEU A 40 2.22 -7.59 8.30
C LEU A 40 1.23 -7.25 7.20
N ASP A 41 0.14 -8.01 7.07
CA ASP A 41 -0.92 -7.73 6.08
C ASP A 41 -1.60 -6.40 6.35
N ALA A 42 -1.87 -6.08 7.61
CA ALA A 42 -2.43 -4.79 8.01
C ALA A 42 -1.49 -3.62 7.63
N LYS A 43 -0.18 -3.76 7.91
CA LYS A 43 0.83 -2.76 7.55
C LYS A 43 0.98 -2.62 6.03
N LYS A 44 0.95 -3.73 5.28
CA LYS A 44 0.99 -3.70 3.81
C LYS A 44 -0.21 -2.95 3.24
N SER A 45 -1.41 -3.24 3.73
CA SER A 45 -2.63 -2.52 3.34
C SER A 45 -2.52 -1.01 3.64
N ALA A 46 -1.90 -0.64 4.76
CA ALA A 46 -1.65 0.76 5.08
C ALA A 46 -0.67 1.43 4.10
N ILE A 47 0.40 0.73 3.67
CA ILE A 47 1.35 1.20 2.67
C ILE A 47 0.66 1.40 1.32
N ASP A 48 -0.10 0.41 0.83
CA ASP A 48 -0.83 0.51 -0.44
C ASP A 48 -1.80 1.71 -0.43
N ARG A 49 -2.42 2.00 0.73
CA ARG A 49 -3.29 3.17 0.92
C ARG A 49 -2.50 4.49 0.93
N ILE A 50 -1.28 4.49 1.45
CA ILE A 50 -0.40 5.67 1.43
C ILE A 50 0.04 5.96 -0.02
N ASP A 51 0.47 4.94 -0.76
CA ASP A 51 0.88 5.09 -2.16
C ASP A 51 -0.26 5.65 -3.01
N ALA A 52 -1.47 5.12 -2.87
CA ALA A 52 -2.65 5.64 -3.57
C ALA A 52 -2.96 7.12 -3.22
N LYS A 53 -2.72 7.53 -1.97
CA LYS A 53 -2.89 8.93 -1.55
C LYS A 53 -1.81 9.84 -2.12
N ILE A 54 -0.57 9.36 -2.21
CA ILE A 54 0.54 10.10 -2.81
C ILE A 54 0.26 10.32 -4.30
N GLU A 55 -0.11 9.28 -5.04
CA GLU A 55 -0.45 9.39 -6.46
C GLU A 55 -1.60 10.39 -6.69
N ALA A 56 -2.65 10.32 -5.86
CA ALA A 56 -3.76 11.27 -5.94
C ALA A 56 -3.34 12.72 -5.62
N LEU A 57 -2.39 12.92 -4.70
CA LEU A 57 -1.84 14.24 -4.39
C LEU A 57 -0.99 14.77 -5.54
N GLU A 58 -0.13 13.94 -6.13
CA GLU A 58 0.69 14.29 -7.28
C GLU A 58 -0.16 14.73 -8.48
N GLN A 59 -1.24 13.98 -8.78
CA GLN A 59 -2.19 14.35 -9.82
C GLN A 59 -2.87 15.70 -9.52
N ARG A 60 -3.35 15.89 -8.29
CA ARG A 60 -4.00 17.15 -7.89
C ARG A 60 -3.06 18.35 -7.94
N LEU A 61 -1.80 18.17 -7.54
CA LEU A 61 -0.78 19.20 -7.62
C LEU A 61 -0.48 19.54 -9.08
N THR A 62 -0.30 18.52 -9.92
CA THR A 62 -0.10 18.70 -11.37
C THR A 62 -1.24 19.49 -12.00
N ILE A 63 -2.49 19.13 -11.69
CA ILE A 63 -3.68 19.84 -12.18
C ILE A 63 -3.73 21.29 -11.66
N LYS A 64 -3.49 21.51 -10.36
CA LYS A 64 -3.53 22.85 -9.76
C LYS A 64 -2.44 23.75 -10.34
N ILE A 65 -1.22 23.25 -10.48
CA ILE A 65 -0.12 24.02 -11.06
C ILE A 65 -0.41 24.30 -12.54
N GLY A 66 -0.82 23.29 -13.30
CA GLY A 66 -1.18 23.44 -14.70
C GLY A 66 -2.31 24.45 -14.93
N SER A 67 -3.35 24.44 -14.10
CA SER A 67 -4.46 25.40 -14.20
C SER A 67 -4.03 26.81 -13.81
N MET A 68 -3.22 26.98 -12.76
CA MET A 68 -2.65 28.28 -12.40
C MET A 68 -1.77 28.85 -13.52
N LEU A 69 -0.95 28.02 -14.16
CA LEU A 69 -0.13 28.42 -15.31
C LEU A 69 -0.99 28.82 -16.51
N ALA A 70 -2.02 28.04 -16.83
CA ALA A 70 -2.94 28.36 -17.93
C ALA A 70 -3.67 29.69 -17.69
N VAL A 71 -4.14 29.93 -16.45
CA VAL A 71 -4.75 31.21 -16.06
C VAL A 71 -3.75 32.34 -16.17
N ALA A 72 -2.54 32.18 -15.63
CA ALA A 72 -1.50 33.22 -15.70
C ALA A 72 -1.17 33.61 -17.14
N VAL A 73 -0.95 32.62 -18.01
CA VAL A 73 -0.68 32.84 -19.45
C VAL A 73 -1.87 33.51 -20.12
N GLY A 74 -3.10 33.05 -19.87
CA GLY A 74 -4.31 33.65 -20.42
C GLY A 74 -4.48 35.12 -20.04
N VAL A 75 -4.23 35.47 -18.78
CA VAL A 75 -4.24 36.86 -18.29
C VAL A 75 -3.16 37.69 -18.97
N SER A 76 -1.92 37.18 -19.08
CA SER A 76 -0.85 37.89 -19.77
C SER A 76 -1.17 38.20 -21.24
N ILE A 77 -1.77 37.23 -21.96
CA ILE A 77 -2.20 37.42 -23.36
C ILE A 77 -3.31 38.47 -23.47
N ALA A 78 -4.30 38.41 -22.56
CA ALA A 78 -5.40 39.38 -22.55
C ALA A 78 -4.90 40.81 -22.31
N LEU A 79 -3.96 40.99 -21.38
CA LEU A 79 -3.32 42.29 -21.12
C LEU A 79 -2.52 42.79 -22.32
N ALA A 80 -1.75 41.94 -22.98
CA ALA A 80 -0.98 42.32 -24.16
C ALA A 80 -1.88 42.84 -25.31
N LYS A 81 -3.05 42.21 -25.50
CA LYS A 81 -4.06 42.65 -26.49
C LYS A 81 -4.80 43.94 -26.13
N LEU A 82 -4.76 44.38 -24.86
CA LEU A 82 -5.41 45.61 -24.43
C LEU A 82 -4.50 46.84 -24.61
N VAL A 83 -3.18 46.62 -24.62
CA VAL A 83 -2.16 47.67 -24.72
C VAL A 83 -1.71 47.92 -26.18
N HIS A 84 -1.98 46.98 -27.09
CA HIS A 84 -1.87 47.14 -28.54
C HIS A 84 -3.22 47.46 -29.16
#